data_AF-A0A552IUL5-F1
#
_entry.id   AF-A0A552IUL5-F1
#
_cell.length_a   1.000
_cell.length_b   1.000
_cell.length_c   1.000
_cell.angle_alpha   90.00
_cell.angle_beta   90.00
_cell.angle_gamma   90.00
#
_symmetry.space_group_name_H-M   'P 1'
#
loop_
_entity.id
_entity.type
_entity.pdbx_description
1 polymer ?
#
loop_
_entity_poly.entity_id
_entity_poly.type
_entity_poly.pdbx_seq_one_letter_code
_entity_poly.pdbx_strand_id
1 'polypeptide(L)'
;MPKKSKLYREQFQQEICALIEQIDLPDLQKQFMKARWLDQLLWLEGRAQTTRNQYYFLRLLTIIGGVIVPALVSLNINANDVKVVVGWLAFGLSQVVAISAAVEEFFHYGERYRHYRNTAEAMKIEGWQFLQLSGSYRHAQSYAEVYPDFAQRVESIIQRDVEGYLSEVVQEKEKPKQG
;
A
#
# COMPACT_ATOMS: atom_id res chain seq x y z
N MET A 1 -14.61 4.03 5.55
CA MET A 1 -13.41 4.69 6.12
C MET A 1 -12.57 5.58 5.16
N PRO A 2 -12.97 5.94 3.92
CA PRO A 2 -12.09 6.70 3.01
C PRO A 2 -11.88 8.19 3.39
N LYS A 3 -12.81 8.77 4.16
CA LYS A 3 -12.76 10.19 4.55
C LYS A 3 -11.62 10.51 5.52
N LYS A 4 -11.33 9.62 6.49
CA LYS A 4 -10.27 9.84 7.49
C LYS A 4 -8.86 9.74 6.89
N SER A 5 -8.62 8.79 5.98
CA SER A 5 -7.31 8.65 5.33
C SER A 5 -7.02 9.79 4.34
N LYS A 6 -8.04 10.28 3.64
CA LYS A 6 -7.91 11.46 2.78
C LYS A 6 -7.55 12.70 3.61
N LEU A 7 -8.26 12.92 4.72
CA LEU A 7 -8.00 14.02 5.64
C LEU A 7 -6.58 13.97 6.22
N TYR A 8 -6.11 12.78 6.64
CA TYR A 8 -4.74 12.60 7.15
C TYR A 8 -3.68 12.97 6.11
N ARG A 9 -3.81 12.53 4.86
CA ARG A 9 -2.85 12.85 3.79
C ARG A 9 -2.83 14.34 3.45
N GLU A 10 -4.00 14.97 3.41
CA GLU A 10 -4.12 16.41 3.18
C GLU A 10 -3.46 17.21 4.31
N GLN A 11 -3.69 16.81 5.57
CA GLN A 11 -3.03 17.41 6.74
C GLN A 11 -1.50 17.22 6.69
N PHE A 12 -1.04 15.99 6.46
CA PHE A 12 0.38 15.69 6.36
C PHE A 12 1.06 16.46 5.22
N GLN A 13 0.42 16.54 4.05
CA GLN A 13 0.91 17.34 2.93
C GLN A 13 1.06 18.81 3.30
N GLN A 14 0.06 19.39 3.98
CA GLN A 14 0.11 20.79 4.42
C GLN A 14 1.23 21.02 5.42
N GLU A 15 1.39 20.14 6.41
CA GLU A 15 2.45 20.22 7.42
C GLU A 15 3.85 20.15 6.77
N ILE A 16 4.09 19.17 5.89
CA ILE A 16 5.38 19.03 5.21
C ILE A 16 5.65 20.23 4.29
N CYS A 17 4.65 20.70 3.54
CA CYS A 17 4.79 21.92 2.73
C CYS A 17 5.19 23.13 3.60
N ALA A 18 4.55 23.30 4.76
CA ALA A 18 4.88 24.39 5.68
C ALA A 18 6.30 24.27 6.25
N LEU A 19 6.80 23.04 6.47
CA LEU A 19 8.18 22.82 6.90
C LEU A 19 9.19 23.11 5.77
N ILE A 20 8.90 22.68 4.53
CA ILE A 20 9.74 22.99 3.35
C ILE A 20 9.85 24.50 3.12
N GLU A 21 8.81 25.27 3.44
CA GLU A 21 8.88 26.73 3.31
C GLU A 21 9.83 27.38 4.33
N GLN A 22 9.95 26.80 5.53
CA GLN A 22 10.75 27.34 6.63
C GLN A 22 12.25 27.06 6.52
N ILE A 23 12.65 26.04 5.74
CA ILE A 23 14.08 25.72 5.57
C ILE A 23 14.78 26.76 4.67
N ASP A 24 16.03 27.05 5.00
CA ASP A 24 16.89 27.93 4.20
C ASP A 24 17.45 27.17 2.98
N LEU A 25 16.65 27.16 1.92
CA LEU A 25 16.90 26.42 0.68
C LEU A 25 16.41 27.27 -0.51
N PRO A 26 17.13 27.28 -1.65
CA PRO A 26 16.67 27.95 -2.86
C PRO A 26 15.26 27.53 -3.29
N ASP A 27 14.44 28.48 -3.74
CA ASP A 27 13.03 28.24 -4.11
C ASP A 27 12.88 27.11 -5.15
N LEU A 28 13.80 27.03 -6.11
CA LEU A 28 13.79 25.97 -7.11
C LEU A 28 13.96 24.57 -6.48
N GLN A 29 14.84 24.44 -5.50
CA GLN A 29 15.05 23.17 -4.79
C GLN A 29 13.85 22.82 -3.90
N LYS A 30 13.23 23.81 -3.25
CA LYS A 30 11.95 23.64 -2.52
C LYS A 30 10.85 23.14 -3.45
N GLN A 31 10.75 23.69 -4.66
CA GLN A 31 9.78 23.23 -5.67
C GLN A 31 10.05 21.79 -6.08
N PHE A 32 11.31 21.41 -6.31
CA PHE A 32 11.66 20.02 -6.60
C PHE A 32 11.33 19.07 -5.44
N MET A 33 11.55 19.47 -4.18
CA MET A 33 11.12 18.65 -3.03
C MET A 33 9.61 18.38 -3.06
N LYS A 34 8.81 19.41 -3.34
CA LYS A 34 7.34 19.25 -3.39
C LYS A 34 6.90 18.42 -4.58
N ALA A 35 7.41 18.75 -5.76
CA ALA A 35 6.97 18.13 -7.01
C ALA A 35 7.48 16.70 -7.19
N ARG A 36 8.67 16.39 -6.68
CA ARG A 36 9.30 15.09 -6.90
C ARG A 36 9.20 14.17 -5.69
N TRP A 37 9.58 14.63 -4.50
CA TRP A 37 9.60 13.80 -3.30
C TRP A 37 8.22 13.71 -2.66
N LEU A 38 7.59 14.84 -2.34
CA LEU A 38 6.33 14.86 -1.61
C LEU A 38 5.17 14.29 -2.45
N ASP A 39 5.08 14.65 -3.74
CA ASP A 39 4.07 14.09 -4.65
C ASP A 39 4.19 12.56 -4.75
N GLN A 40 5.40 12.04 -4.95
CA GLN A 40 5.66 10.60 -5.02
C GLN A 40 5.32 9.88 -3.70
N LEU A 41 5.67 10.48 -2.55
CA LEU A 41 5.31 9.97 -1.24
C LEU A 41 3.78 9.87 -1.07
N LEU A 42 3.04 10.93 -1.42
CA LEU A 42 1.59 10.94 -1.31
C LEU A 42 0.93 9.93 -2.27
N TRP A 43 1.50 9.76 -3.46
CA TRP A 43 1.07 8.73 -4.40
C TRP A 43 1.25 7.33 -3.81
N LEU A 44 2.44 7.03 -3.26
CA LEU A 44 2.73 5.75 -2.61
C LEU A 44 1.81 5.47 -1.42
N GLU A 45 1.55 6.46 -0.57
CA GLU A 45 0.59 6.32 0.53
C GLU A 45 -0.84 6.05 0.04
N GLY A 46 -1.24 6.73 -1.03
CA GLY A 46 -2.52 6.52 -1.72
C GLY A 46 -2.67 5.09 -2.21
N ARG A 47 -1.65 4.58 -2.90
CA ARG A 47 -1.60 3.22 -3.44
C ARG A 47 -1.57 2.18 -2.32
N ALA A 48 -0.73 2.36 -1.30
CA ALA A 48 -0.66 1.47 -0.14
C ALA A 48 -2.04 1.33 0.52
N GLN A 49 -2.77 2.44 0.75
CA GLN A 49 -4.07 2.36 1.40
C GLN A 49 -5.14 1.66 0.55
N THR A 50 -5.15 1.88 -0.77
CA THR A 50 -6.11 1.22 -1.66
C THR A 50 -5.88 -0.28 -1.72
N THR A 51 -4.62 -0.69 -1.93
CA THR A 51 -4.22 -2.10 -1.97
C THR A 51 -4.48 -2.79 -0.64
N ARG A 52 -4.21 -2.10 0.48
CA ARG A 52 -4.56 -2.57 1.83
C ARG A 52 -6.05 -2.90 1.95
N ASN A 53 -6.90 -1.96 1.54
CA ASN A 53 -8.34 -2.12 1.68
C ASN A 53 -8.86 -3.30 0.85
N GLN A 54 -8.36 -3.45 -0.38
CA GLN A 54 -8.70 -4.58 -1.26
C GLN A 54 -8.28 -5.92 -0.64
N TYR A 55 -7.03 -6.00 -0.16
CA TYR A 55 -6.50 -7.18 0.52
C TYR A 55 -7.36 -7.58 1.73
N TYR A 56 -7.60 -6.65 2.67
CA TYR A 56 -8.38 -6.98 3.86
C TYR A 56 -9.85 -7.29 3.56
N PHE A 57 -10.43 -6.68 2.53
CA PHE A 57 -11.80 -6.98 2.13
C PHE A 57 -11.94 -8.41 1.62
N LEU A 58 -11.07 -8.82 0.67
CA LEU A 58 -11.08 -10.18 0.13
C LEU A 58 -10.76 -11.21 1.22
N ARG A 59 -9.74 -10.94 2.04
CA ARG A 59 -9.35 -11.78 3.18
C ARG A 59 -10.50 -12.01 4.16
N LEU A 60 -11.19 -10.93 4.53
CA LEU A 60 -12.30 -10.99 5.48
C LEU A 60 -13.49 -11.75 4.90
N LEU A 61 -13.81 -11.54 3.62
CA LEU A 61 -14.84 -12.29 2.92
C LEU A 61 -14.51 -13.79 2.93
N THR A 62 -13.27 -14.17 2.62
CA THR A 62 -12.83 -15.56 2.63
C THR A 62 -12.95 -16.20 4.02
N ILE A 63 -12.51 -15.50 5.07
CA ILE A 63 -12.59 -16.00 6.46
C ILE A 63 -14.04 -16.15 6.91
N ILE A 64 -14.86 -15.11 6.74
CA ILE A 64 -16.26 -15.11 7.18
C ILE A 64 -17.03 -16.18 6.40
N GLY A 65 -16.90 -16.22 5.07
CA GLY A 65 -17.59 -17.20 4.25
C GLY A 65 -17.13 -18.64 4.54
N GLY A 66 -15.85 -18.86 4.79
CA GLY A 66 -15.32 -20.17 5.20
C GLY A 66 -15.92 -20.70 6.51
N VAL A 67 -16.34 -19.81 7.41
CA VAL A 67 -17.05 -20.18 8.67
C VAL A 67 -18.55 -20.32 8.46
N ILE A 68 -19.16 -19.45 7.64
CA ILE A 68 -20.61 -19.46 7.39
C ILE A 68 -21.04 -20.67 6.55
N VAL A 69 -20.26 -21.07 5.53
CA VAL A 69 -20.64 -22.18 4.64
C VAL A 69 -20.87 -23.49 5.42
N PRO A 70 -19.96 -23.98 6.26
CA PRO A 70 -20.20 -25.17 7.08
C PRO A 70 -21.40 -25.02 8.03
N ALA A 71 -21.60 -23.83 8.60
CA ALA A 71 -22.72 -23.55 9.48
C ALA A 71 -24.06 -23.60 8.73
N LEU A 72 -24.14 -23.08 7.50
CA LEU A 72 -25.34 -23.16 6.66
C LEU A 72 -25.67 -24.60 6.29
N VAL A 73 -24.65 -25.40 5.98
CA VAL A 73 -24.81 -26.82 5.60
C VAL A 73 -25.22 -27.68 6.81
N SER A 74 -24.81 -27.32 8.03
CA SER A 74 -25.11 -28.09 9.24
C SER A 74 -26.52 -27.83 9.82
N LEU A 75 -27.23 -26.80 9.35
CA LEU A 75 -28.60 -26.53 9.77
C LEU A 75 -29.55 -27.66 9.31
N ASN A 76 -30.11 -28.40 10.27
CA ASN A 76 -31.05 -29.47 9.98
C ASN A 76 -32.48 -28.91 9.89
N ILE A 77 -32.87 -28.45 8.70
CA ILE A 77 -34.20 -27.87 8.44
C ILE A 77 -35.16 -28.93 7.92
N ASN A 78 -36.32 -29.06 8.57
CA ASN A 78 -37.33 -30.08 8.28
C ASN A 78 -38.21 -29.78 7.05
N ALA A 79 -38.14 -28.56 6.48
CA ALA A 79 -38.86 -28.18 5.27
C ALA A 79 -38.00 -28.40 4.02
N ASN A 80 -38.41 -29.29 3.12
CA ASN A 80 -37.65 -29.67 1.92
C ASN A 80 -37.33 -28.47 1.01
N ASP A 81 -38.29 -27.56 0.78
CA ASP A 81 -38.07 -26.39 -0.08
C ASP A 81 -37.02 -25.45 0.50
N VAL A 82 -37.04 -25.23 1.83
CA VAL A 82 -36.08 -24.39 2.53
C VAL A 82 -34.69 -25.04 2.50
N LYS A 83 -34.61 -26.36 2.65
CA LYS A 83 -33.35 -27.11 2.57
C LYS A 83 -32.68 -26.97 1.20
N VAL A 84 -33.46 -27.02 0.11
CA VAL A 84 -32.93 -26.83 -1.26
C VAL A 84 -32.41 -25.41 -1.44
N VAL A 85 -33.16 -24.39 -0.99
CA VAL A 85 -32.72 -22.98 -1.06
C VAL A 85 -31.44 -22.75 -0.27
N VAL A 86 -31.34 -23.26 0.96
CA VAL A 86 -30.13 -23.14 1.79
C VAL A 86 -28.94 -23.86 1.15
N GLY A 87 -29.16 -25.00 0.50
CA GLY A 87 -28.12 -25.71 -0.25
C GLY A 87 -27.54 -24.89 -1.39
N TRP A 88 -28.40 -24.27 -2.21
CA TRP A 88 -27.94 -23.39 -3.31
C TRP A 88 -27.26 -22.11 -2.80
N LEU A 89 -27.72 -21.55 -1.68
CA LEU A 89 -27.05 -20.41 -1.04
C LEU A 89 -25.66 -20.78 -0.52
N ALA A 90 -25.53 -21.93 0.16
CA ALA A 90 -24.24 -22.42 0.65
C ALA A 90 -23.27 -22.69 -0.52
N PHE A 91 -23.75 -23.28 -1.61
CA PHE A 91 -22.98 -23.49 -2.83
C PHE A 91 -22.55 -22.15 -3.47
N GLY A 92 -23.47 -21.19 -3.62
CA GLY A 92 -23.13 -19.88 -4.15
C GLY A 92 -22.08 -19.17 -3.29
N LEU A 93 -22.22 -19.22 -1.97
CA LEU A 93 -21.30 -18.62 -1.03
C LEU A 93 -19.91 -19.30 -1.07
N SER A 94 -19.85 -20.63 -1.22
CA SER A 94 -18.57 -21.34 -1.33
C SER A 94 -17.80 -20.93 -2.59
N GLN A 95 -18.50 -20.73 -3.72
CA GLN A 95 -17.87 -20.24 -4.95
C GLN A 95 -17.34 -18.82 -4.77
N VAL A 96 -18.10 -17.94 -4.13
CA VAL A 96 -17.66 -16.56 -3.85
C VAL A 96 -16.42 -16.53 -2.96
N VAL A 97 -16.35 -17.39 -1.93
CA VAL A 97 -15.16 -17.56 -1.07
C VAL A 97 -13.96 -18.06 -1.87
N ALA A 98 -14.13 -19.11 -2.67
CA ALA A 98 -13.06 -19.69 -3.48
C ALA A 98 -12.51 -18.68 -4.49
N ILE A 99 -13.38 -17.97 -5.21
CA ILE A 99 -12.99 -16.92 -6.16
C ILE A 99 -12.27 -15.78 -5.44
N SER A 100 -12.75 -15.36 -4.27
CA SER A 100 -12.12 -14.27 -3.50
C SER A 100 -10.69 -14.63 -3.06
N ALA A 101 -10.49 -15.87 -2.60
CA ALA A 101 -9.16 -16.39 -2.27
C ALA A 101 -8.25 -16.46 -3.49
N ALA A 102 -8.73 -17.00 -4.62
CA ALA A 102 -7.96 -17.08 -5.86
C ALA A 102 -7.60 -15.68 -6.41
N VAL A 103 -8.50 -14.70 -6.29
CA VAL A 103 -8.25 -13.31 -6.68
C VAL A 103 -7.24 -12.65 -5.72
N GLU A 104 -7.33 -12.90 -4.41
CA GLU A 104 -6.34 -12.41 -3.44
C GLU A 104 -4.94 -12.92 -3.78
N GLU A 105 -4.83 -14.22 -4.07
CA GLU A 105 -3.58 -14.90 -4.44
C GLU A 105 -3.05 -14.38 -5.77
N PHE A 106 -3.87 -14.35 -6.82
CA PHE A 106 -3.46 -13.93 -8.17
C PHE A 106 -2.95 -12.49 -8.24
N PHE A 107 -3.55 -11.56 -7.49
CA PHE A 107 -3.14 -10.15 -7.54
C PHE A 107 -2.06 -9.77 -6.54
N HIS A 108 -1.64 -10.70 -5.68
CA HIS A 108 -0.60 -10.47 -4.67
C HIS A 108 -0.85 -9.18 -3.85
N TYR A 109 -2.12 -8.88 -3.54
CA TYR A 109 -2.50 -7.60 -2.91
C TYR A 109 -1.77 -7.37 -1.57
N GLY A 110 -1.50 -8.44 -0.80
CA GLY A 110 -0.76 -8.34 0.45
C GLY A 110 0.71 -7.92 0.25
N GLU A 111 1.38 -8.45 -0.77
CA GLU A 111 2.77 -8.10 -1.09
C GLU A 111 2.87 -6.69 -1.65
N ARG A 112 1.99 -6.34 -2.60
CA ARG A 112 1.89 -4.97 -3.14
C ARG A 112 1.62 -3.94 -2.07
N TYR A 113 0.76 -4.24 -1.09
CA TYR A 113 0.50 -3.34 0.03
C TYR A 113 1.77 -3.10 0.85
N ARG A 114 2.46 -4.19 1.24
CA ARG A 114 3.69 -4.10 2.02
C ARG A 114 4.77 -3.34 1.27
N HIS A 115 4.93 -3.61 -0.03
CA HIS A 115 5.87 -2.92 -0.90
C HIS A 115 5.62 -1.40 -0.90
N TYR A 116 4.43 -0.95 -1.31
CA TYR A 116 4.10 0.49 -1.33
C TYR A 116 4.21 1.14 0.06
N ARG A 117 3.81 0.43 1.12
CA ARG A 117 3.94 0.94 2.49
C ARG A 117 5.41 1.12 2.86
N ASN A 118 6.26 0.13 2.61
CA ASN A 118 7.68 0.19 2.94
C ASN A 118 8.38 1.31 2.17
N THR A 119 8.11 1.47 0.88
CA THR A 119 8.67 2.57 0.08
C THR A 119 8.19 3.92 0.61
N ALA A 120 6.91 4.07 0.97
CA ALA A 120 6.38 5.31 1.54
C ALA A 120 7.03 5.64 2.89
N GLU A 121 7.19 4.65 3.79
CA GLU A 121 7.86 4.86 5.07
C GLU A 121 9.35 5.19 4.88
N ALA A 122 10.04 4.58 3.91
CA ALA A 122 11.42 4.95 3.57
C ALA A 122 11.51 6.41 3.10
N MET A 123 10.60 6.87 2.24
CA MET A 123 10.55 8.28 1.81
C MET A 123 10.25 9.25 2.95
N LYS A 124 9.39 8.87 3.91
CA LYS A 124 9.14 9.68 5.11
C LYS A 124 10.38 9.77 5.99
N ILE A 125 11.03 8.63 6.25
CA ILE A 125 12.25 8.60 7.06
C ILE A 125 13.30 9.52 6.43
N GLU A 126 13.52 9.42 5.13
CA GLU A 126 14.48 10.26 4.40
C GLU A 126 14.12 11.75 4.51
N GLY A 127 12.84 12.09 4.29
CA GLY A 127 12.36 13.46 4.44
C GLY A 127 12.53 14.03 5.85
N TRP A 128 12.20 13.26 6.88
CA TRP A 128 12.38 13.68 8.27
C TRP A 128 13.87 13.81 8.64
N GLN A 129 14.73 12.91 8.16
CA GLN A 129 16.17 13.04 8.38
C GLN A 129 16.71 14.32 7.75
N PHE A 130 16.30 14.63 6.51
CA PHE A 130 16.71 15.87 5.86
C PHE A 130 16.17 17.10 6.59
N LEU A 131 14.86 17.17 6.85
CA LEU A 131 14.20 18.32 7.51
C LEU A 131 14.69 18.59 8.93
N GLN A 132 15.25 17.60 9.62
CA GLN A 132 15.78 17.75 10.97
C GLN A 132 17.31 17.85 10.99
N LEU A 133 17.97 17.82 9.83
CA LEU A 133 19.42 17.64 9.71
C LEU A 133 19.92 16.54 10.64
N SER A 134 19.27 15.37 10.56
CA SER A 134 19.56 14.22 11.41
C SER A 134 20.00 13.02 10.57
N GLY A 135 20.37 11.92 11.23
CA GLY A 135 20.83 10.71 10.54
C GLY A 135 22.06 10.98 9.67
N SER A 136 21.91 10.78 8.36
CA SER A 136 22.99 11.01 7.38
C SER A 136 23.35 12.49 7.21
N TYR A 137 22.49 13.41 7.67
CA TYR A 137 22.65 14.86 7.52
C TYR A 137 23.15 15.58 8.77
N ARG A 138 23.45 14.84 9.84
CA ARG A 138 23.77 15.40 11.17
C ARG A 138 24.98 16.33 11.26
N HIS A 139 25.85 16.31 10.25
CA HIS A 139 27.06 17.13 10.21
C HIS A 139 26.96 18.29 9.21
N ALA A 140 25.80 18.45 8.57
CA ALA A 140 25.56 19.51 7.60
C ALA A 140 25.57 20.88 8.30
N GLN A 141 26.16 21.89 7.63
CA GLN A 141 26.09 23.26 8.11
C GLN A 141 24.88 24.01 7.53
N SER A 142 24.35 23.55 6.40
CA SER A 142 23.16 24.13 5.75
C SER A 142 22.36 23.07 4.99
N TYR A 143 21.08 23.34 4.73
CA TYR A 143 20.24 22.47 3.90
C TYR A 143 20.71 22.44 2.43
N ALA A 144 21.19 23.57 1.90
CA ALA A 144 21.66 23.68 0.53
C ALA A 144 22.87 22.77 0.23
N GLU A 145 23.76 22.60 1.22
CA GLU A 145 24.94 21.74 1.12
C GLU A 145 24.55 20.27 0.91
N VAL A 146 23.54 19.78 1.64
CA VAL A 146 23.16 18.37 1.66
C VAL A 146 21.92 18.02 0.84
N TYR A 147 21.31 19.02 0.20
CA TYR A 147 20.19 18.81 -0.72
C TYR A 147 20.52 17.83 -1.86
N PRO A 148 21.70 17.88 -2.52
CA PRO A 148 22.04 16.91 -3.56
C PRO A 148 22.02 15.45 -3.05
N ASP A 149 22.52 15.21 -1.84
CA ASP A 149 22.52 13.88 -1.22
C ASP A 149 21.09 13.41 -0.92
N PHE A 150 20.21 14.32 -0.47
CA PHE A 150 18.79 14.05 -0.31
C PHE A 150 18.11 13.69 -1.63
N ALA A 151 18.31 14.51 -2.67
CA ALA A 151 17.75 14.23 -3.98
C ALA A 151 18.21 12.86 -4.51
N GLN A 152 19.51 12.54 -4.37
CA GLN A 152 20.06 11.25 -4.78
C GLN A 152 19.46 10.08 -3.99
N ARG A 153 19.29 10.22 -2.67
CA ARG A 153 18.69 9.17 -1.84
C ARG A 153 17.22 8.94 -2.19
N VAL A 154 16.45 10.01 -2.42
CA VAL A 154 15.07 9.91 -2.91
C VAL A 154 15.03 9.15 -4.23
N GLU A 155 15.85 9.52 -5.21
CA GLU A 155 15.89 8.80 -6.49
C GLU A 155 16.34 7.35 -6.33
N SER A 156 17.26 7.05 -5.41
CA SER A 156 17.66 5.66 -5.11
C SER A 156 16.53 4.82 -4.52
N ILE A 157 15.62 5.42 -3.74
CA ILE A 157 14.44 4.75 -3.21
C ILE A 157 13.48 4.45 -4.37
N ILE A 158 13.28 5.42 -5.26
CA ILE A 158 12.38 5.28 -6.42
C ILE A 158 12.91 4.27 -7.42
N GLN A 159 14.21 4.29 -7.70
CA GLN A 159 14.85 3.33 -8.60
C GLN A 159 14.72 1.91 -8.04
N ARG A 160 14.95 1.71 -6.74
CA ARG A 160 14.73 0.40 -6.09
C ARG A 160 13.28 -0.05 -6.11
N ASP A 161 12.32 0.87 -6.00
CA ASP A 161 10.88 0.56 -6.15
C ASP A 161 10.59 0.03 -7.56
N VAL A 162 11.10 0.69 -8.60
CA VAL A 162 10.94 0.28 -10.00
C VAL A 162 11.65 -1.04 -10.32
N GLU A 163 12.91 -1.19 -9.90
CA GLU A 163 13.71 -2.40 -10.14
C GLU A 163 13.20 -3.61 -9.35
N GLY A 164 12.79 -3.39 -8.10
CA GLY A 164 12.14 -4.40 -7.27
C GLY A 164 10.83 -4.88 -7.90
N TYR A 165 10.01 -3.96 -8.39
CA TYR A 165 8.78 -4.31 -9.10
C TYR A 165 9.02 -5.08 -10.41
N LEU A 166 10.00 -4.67 -11.21
CA LEU A 166 10.32 -5.36 -12.47
C LEU A 166 10.88 -6.76 -12.22
N SER A 167 11.75 -6.93 -11.23
CA SER A 167 12.33 -8.24 -10.91
C SER A 167 11.29 -9.21 -10.34
N GLU A 168 10.36 -8.76 -9.49
CA GLU A 168 9.23 -9.57 -9.02
C GLU A 168 8.31 -9.98 -10.18
N VAL A 169 7.94 -9.04 -11.07
CA VAL A 169 7.08 -9.31 -12.24
C VAL A 169 7.78 -10.23 -13.27
N VAL A 170 9.10 -10.13 -13.44
CA VAL A 170 9.87 -11.01 -14.33
C VAL A 170 9.97 -12.42 -13.74
N GLN A 171 10.25 -12.56 -12.44
CA GLN A 171 10.30 -13.88 -11.78
C GLN A 171 8.93 -14.55 -11.71
N GLU A 172 7.85 -13.79 -11.59
CA GLU A 172 6.47 -14.32 -11.63
C GLU A 172 6.10 -14.87 -13.02
N LYS A 173 6.67 -14.31 -14.10
CA LYS A 173 6.52 -14.84 -15.47
C LYS A 173 7.40 -16.07 -15.75
N GLU A 174 8.52 -16.22 -15.04
CA GLU A 174 9.46 -17.33 -15.23
C GLU A 174 9.15 -18.58 -14.41
N LYS A 175 8.28 -18.52 -13.40
CA LYS A 175 7.74 -19.74 -12.79
C LYS A 175 6.82 -20.43 -13.80
N PRO A 176 7.18 -21.63 -14.31
CA PRO A 176 6.26 -22.38 -15.16
C PRO A 176 5.00 -22.67 -14.35
N LYS A 177 3.83 -22.57 -14.99
CA LYS A 177 2.59 -23.16 -14.48
C LYS A 177 2.87 -24.63 -14.17
N GLN A 178 3.19 -24.96 -12.93
CA GLN A 178 3.35 -26.34 -12.50
C GLN A 178 1.96 -26.88 -12.19
N GLY A 179 1.48 -27.67 -13.17
CA GLY A 179 0.63 -28.87 -13.07
C GLY A 179 -0.44 -28.90 -12.01
#